data_AF-Q74I14-F1
#
_entry.id   AF-Q74I14-F1
#
_cell.length_a   1.000
_cell.length_b   1.000
_cell.length_c   1.000
_cell.angle_alpha   90.00
_cell.angle_beta   90.00
_cell.angle_gamma   90.00
#
_symmetry.space_group_name_H-M   'P 1'
#
loop_
_entity.id
_entity.type
_entity.pdbx_description
1 polymer ?
#
loop_
_entity_poly.entity_id
_entity_poly.type
_entity_poly.pdbx_seq_one_letter_code
_entity_poly.pdbx_strand_id
1 'polypeptide(L)'
;MNSKNNVTDNGELLNTFNENMSKRVPIQAALTRPLVEVVGKCFLLLSGSTEMVPESNESDNMIPRAVYQVRIIDKNTQLSIGTVLIIKIKNSRSIINEQQNQALLLGQEKNKVVAFDDLSHWYFNNAEGLSASNIRILDLTPQDAMKL
;
A
#
# COMPACT_ATOMS: atom_id res chain seq x y z
N MET A 1 43.84 16.03 -8.35
CA MET A 1 42.93 15.15 -7.59
C MET A 1 42.28 14.20 -8.59
N ASN A 2 42.53 12.90 -8.45
CA ASN A 2 42.23 11.89 -9.46
C ASN A 2 40.81 11.34 -9.23
N SER A 3 39.83 11.73 -10.05
CA SER A 3 38.47 11.19 -9.96
C SER A 3 38.44 9.84 -10.68
N LYS A 4 38.40 8.73 -9.92
CA LYS A 4 38.17 7.41 -10.50
C LYS A 4 36.68 7.32 -10.86
N ASN A 5 36.37 7.26 -12.14
CA ASN A 5 35.02 6.96 -12.59
C ASN A 5 34.70 5.51 -12.21
N ASN A 6 33.52 5.28 -11.63
CA ASN A 6 32.99 3.94 -11.37
C ASN A 6 32.45 3.38 -12.69
N VAL A 7 33.03 2.29 -13.18
CA VAL A 7 32.71 1.69 -14.49
C VAL A 7 32.53 0.18 -14.29
N THR A 8 31.62 -0.44 -15.04
CA THR A 8 31.45 -1.90 -15.08
C THR A 8 32.64 -2.56 -15.77
N ASP A 9 32.78 -3.88 -15.63
CA ASP A 9 33.82 -4.68 -16.30
C ASP A 9 33.76 -4.57 -17.85
N ASN A 10 32.63 -4.12 -18.39
CA ASN A 10 32.39 -3.90 -19.82
C ASN A 10 32.56 -2.44 -20.27
N GLY A 11 33.05 -1.54 -19.40
CA GLY A 11 33.35 -0.16 -19.78
C GLY A 11 32.16 0.81 -19.70
N GLU A 12 31.01 0.39 -19.16
CA GLU A 12 29.84 1.27 -18.98
C GLU A 12 29.96 2.08 -17.69
N LEU A 13 29.76 3.39 -17.77
CA LEU A 13 29.72 4.28 -16.61
C LEU A 13 28.60 3.84 -15.67
N LEU A 14 28.98 3.45 -14.44
CA LEU A 14 28.00 3.16 -13.40
C LEU A 14 27.27 4.45 -13.07
N ASN A 15 25.96 4.46 -13.35
CA ASN A 15 25.11 5.62 -13.11
C ASN A 15 25.16 5.96 -11.60
N THR A 16 25.59 7.19 -11.27
CA THR A 16 25.66 7.68 -9.89
C THR A 16 24.32 8.23 -9.40
N PHE A 17 23.26 8.13 -10.22
CA PHE A 17 21.90 8.47 -9.81
C PHE A 17 21.46 7.55 -8.67
N ASN A 18 21.56 8.09 -7.45
CA ASN A 18 20.92 7.53 -6.29
C ASN A 18 19.42 7.87 -6.40
N GLU A 19 18.60 6.93 -6.86
CA GLU A 19 17.14 7.02 -6.75
C GLU A 19 16.80 7.09 -5.26
N ASN A 20 16.67 8.32 -4.75
CA ASN A 20 16.42 8.58 -3.35
C ASN A 20 14.95 8.27 -3.06
N MET A 21 14.63 6.98 -2.95
CA MET A 21 13.29 6.50 -2.61
C MET A 21 12.99 6.94 -1.17
N SER A 22 12.16 7.97 -1.04
CA SER A 22 11.76 8.49 0.27
C SER A 22 11.11 7.40 1.09
N LYS A 23 11.66 7.10 2.28
CA LYS A 23 11.04 6.16 3.23
C LYS A 23 9.69 6.67 3.75
N ARG A 24 9.45 7.99 3.69
CA ARG A 24 8.20 8.60 4.19
C ARG A 24 7.09 8.63 3.15
N VAL A 25 7.45 8.81 1.87
CA VAL A 25 6.51 8.90 0.74
C VAL A 25 6.92 7.97 -0.40
N PRO A 26 7.03 6.65 -0.14
CA PRO A 26 7.54 5.68 -1.11
C PRO A 26 6.68 5.57 -2.37
N ILE A 27 5.35 5.70 -2.29
CA ILE A 27 4.47 5.63 -3.47
C ILE A 27 4.71 6.86 -4.35
N GLN A 28 4.77 8.06 -3.78
CA GLN A 28 5.06 9.29 -4.51
C GLN A 28 6.43 9.25 -5.19
N ALA A 29 7.44 8.66 -4.54
CA ALA A 29 8.76 8.50 -5.12
C ALA A 29 8.78 7.49 -6.29
N ALA A 30 7.90 6.48 -6.23
CA ALA A 30 7.76 5.43 -7.24
C ALA A 30 6.76 5.77 -8.37
N LEU A 31 5.93 6.81 -8.22
CA LEU A 31 4.86 7.21 -9.16
C LEU A 31 5.36 7.84 -10.47
N THR A 32 6.43 7.30 -11.04
CA THR A 32 6.80 7.49 -12.45
C THR A 32 6.09 6.49 -13.37
N ARG A 33 5.36 5.52 -12.78
CA ARG A 33 4.65 4.42 -13.45
C ARG A 33 3.19 4.34 -12.97
N PRO A 34 2.32 3.62 -13.68
CA PRO A 34 0.96 3.35 -13.21
C PRO A 34 0.95 2.78 -11.79
N LEU A 35 0.00 3.23 -10.95
CA LEU A 35 -0.06 2.86 -9.53
C LEU A 35 -0.05 1.34 -9.30
N VAL A 36 -0.70 0.58 -10.17
CA VAL A 36 -0.73 -0.90 -10.10
C VAL A 36 0.66 -1.52 -10.23
N GLU A 37 1.59 -0.92 -10.99
CA GLU A 37 2.98 -1.38 -11.08
C GLU A 37 3.79 -0.99 -9.83
N VAL A 38 3.35 0.05 -9.12
CA VAL A 38 4.02 0.53 -7.90
C VAL A 38 3.66 -0.33 -6.70
N VAL A 39 2.38 -0.63 -6.50
CA VAL A 39 1.87 -1.29 -5.28
C VAL A 39 1.24 -2.66 -5.50
N GLY A 40 0.99 -3.06 -6.75
CA GLY A 40 0.38 -4.34 -7.10
C GLY A 40 -1.15 -4.30 -7.10
N LYS A 41 -1.75 -5.47 -7.31
CA LYS A 41 -3.22 -5.66 -7.41
C LYS A 41 -3.85 -6.25 -6.16
N CYS A 42 -3.09 -7.05 -5.41
CA CYS A 42 -3.56 -7.80 -4.25
C CYS A 42 -2.64 -7.57 -3.06
N PHE A 43 -3.23 -7.62 -1.86
CA PHE A 43 -2.54 -7.35 -0.62
C PHE A 43 -2.91 -8.37 0.45
N LEU A 44 -2.04 -8.54 1.44
CA LEU A 44 -2.39 -9.26 2.66
C LEU A 44 -3.03 -8.30 3.66
N LEU A 45 -4.24 -8.59 4.11
CA LEU A 45 -4.91 -7.80 5.14
C LEU A 45 -4.25 -8.04 6.50
N LEU A 46 -3.81 -6.96 7.15
CA LEU A 46 -3.22 -7.01 8.49
C LEU A 46 -4.22 -6.57 9.56
N SER A 47 -4.94 -5.47 9.32
CA SER A 47 -5.94 -4.95 10.23
C SER A 47 -6.92 -4.00 9.52
N GLY A 48 -8.03 -3.70 10.19
CA GLY A 48 -9.08 -2.84 9.68
C GLY A 48 -9.86 -2.16 10.80
N SER A 49 -10.13 -0.86 10.65
CA SER A 49 -10.92 -0.08 11.60
C SER A 49 -11.93 0.82 10.88
N THR A 50 -12.93 1.29 11.63
CA THR A 50 -13.87 2.31 11.14
C THR A 50 -13.62 3.60 11.91
N GLU A 51 -13.30 4.66 11.19
CA GLU A 51 -13.26 6.03 11.71
C GLU A 51 -14.56 6.74 11.37
N MET A 52 -14.97 7.72 12.19
CA MET A 52 -16.02 8.66 11.83
C MET A 52 -15.35 9.98 11.42
N VAL A 53 -15.69 10.49 10.23
CA VAL A 53 -15.08 11.71 9.67
C VAL A 53 -16.14 12.65 9.13
N PRO A 54 -15.88 13.96 9.09
CA PRO A 54 -16.75 14.91 8.41
C PRO A 54 -16.97 14.52 6.95
N GLU A 55 -18.21 14.64 6.48
CA GLU A 55 -18.57 14.37 5.09
C GLU A 55 -17.84 15.29 4.12
N SER A 56 -17.66 16.54 4.50
CA SER A 56 -16.87 17.56 3.83
C SER A 56 -16.17 18.42 4.88
N ASN A 57 -15.22 19.27 4.46
CA ASN A 57 -14.46 20.12 5.38
C ASN A 57 -15.33 21.09 6.19
N GLU A 58 -16.56 21.35 5.75
CA GLU A 58 -17.50 22.31 6.34
C GLU A 58 -18.75 21.63 6.91
N SER A 59 -18.82 20.30 6.89
CA SER A 59 -20.00 19.56 7.34
C SER A 59 -19.82 19.01 8.75
N ASP A 60 -20.82 19.25 9.60
CA ASP A 60 -20.94 18.59 10.91
C ASP A 60 -21.44 17.14 10.78
N ASN A 61 -21.90 16.73 9.59
CA ASN A 61 -22.34 15.36 9.34
C ASN A 61 -21.13 14.42 9.34
N MET A 62 -21.18 13.41 10.23
CA MET A 62 -20.13 12.42 10.38
C MET A 62 -20.49 11.14 9.63
N ILE A 63 -19.62 10.74 8.72
CA ILE A 63 -19.76 9.52 7.91
C ILE A 63 -18.68 8.49 8.28
N PRO A 64 -18.95 7.19 8.09
CA PRO A 64 -17.94 6.17 8.34
C PRO A 64 -16.86 6.17 7.25
N ARG A 65 -15.61 5.94 7.65
CA ARG A 65 -14.47 5.68 6.78
C ARG A 65 -13.76 4.41 7.24
N ALA A 66 -13.69 3.41 6.38
CA ALA A 66 -12.92 2.22 6.63
C ALA A 66 -11.44 2.54 6.42
N VAL A 67 -10.59 2.06 7.32
CA VAL A 67 -9.13 2.21 7.23
C VAL A 67 -8.51 0.84 7.38
N TYR A 68 -7.77 0.41 6.36
CA TYR A 68 -7.13 -0.89 6.33
C TYR A 68 -5.62 -0.73 6.31
N GLN A 69 -4.96 -1.52 7.14
CA GLN A 69 -3.54 -1.75 7.03
C GLN A 69 -3.31 -3.03 6.25
N VAL A 70 -2.56 -2.93 5.16
CA VAL A 70 -2.29 -4.05 4.26
C VAL A 70 -0.81 -4.16 3.95
N ARG A 71 -0.39 -5.36 3.54
CA ARG A 71 0.99 -5.64 3.16
C ARG A 71 1.07 -6.00 1.69
N ILE A 72 2.04 -5.41 0.99
CA ILE A 72 2.39 -5.80 -0.39
C ILE A 72 2.93 -7.23 -0.35
N ILE A 73 2.35 -8.08 -1.19
CA ILE A 73 2.76 -9.49 -1.35
C ILE A 73 3.29 -9.80 -2.74
N ASP A 74 2.99 -8.96 -3.75
CA ASP A 74 3.57 -9.12 -5.08
C ASP A 74 5.07 -8.76 -5.04
N LYS A 75 5.87 -9.55 -5.75
CA LYS A 75 7.32 -9.39 -5.88
C LYS A 75 7.70 -8.55 -7.10
N ASN A 76 6.78 -8.33 -8.03
CA ASN A 76 7.02 -7.65 -9.30
C ASN A 76 6.64 -6.17 -9.26
N THR A 77 6.35 -5.64 -8.08
CA THR A 77 6.03 -4.23 -7.86
C THR A 77 7.27 -3.40 -7.58
N GLN A 78 7.19 -2.10 -7.82
CA GLN A 78 8.30 -1.19 -7.53
C GLN A 78 8.55 -1.04 -6.02
N LEU A 79 7.50 -1.06 -5.21
CA LEU A 79 7.66 -1.15 -3.76
C LEU A 79 7.97 -2.58 -3.34
N SER A 80 8.89 -2.72 -2.38
CA SER A 80 9.33 -4.01 -1.88
C SER A 80 8.18 -4.81 -1.26
N ILE A 81 8.20 -6.12 -1.47
CA ILE A 81 7.37 -7.07 -0.72
C ILE A 81 7.52 -6.84 0.79
N GLY A 82 6.42 -6.94 1.53
CA GLY A 82 6.41 -6.69 2.96
C GLY A 82 6.17 -5.23 3.34
N THR A 83 6.25 -4.29 2.39
CA THR A 83 5.86 -2.89 2.61
C THR A 83 4.42 -2.82 3.09
N VAL A 84 4.20 -2.09 4.18
CA VAL A 84 2.88 -1.91 4.79
C VAL A 84 2.29 -0.57 4.34
N LEU A 85 1.07 -0.62 3.84
CA LEU A 85 0.32 0.51 3.31
C LEU A 85 -0.97 0.73 4.10
N ILE A 86 -1.47 1.96 4.07
CA ILE A 86 -2.77 2.34 4.61
C ILE A 86 -3.70 2.68 3.43
N ILE A 87 -4.82 1.97 3.34
CA ILE A 87 -5.88 2.20 2.34
C ILE A 87 -7.15 2.65 3.05
N LYS A 88 -7.76 3.73 2.57
CA LYS A 88 -8.98 4.32 3.13
C LYS A 88 -10.15 4.21 2.16
N ILE A 89 -11.34 3.91 2.67
CA ILE A 89 -12.59 3.86 1.90
C ILE A 89 -13.62 4.75 2.59
N LYS A 90 -13.97 5.87 1.95
CA LYS A 90 -14.98 6.80 2.46
C LYS A 90 -16.39 6.19 2.32
N ASN A 91 -17.31 6.56 3.20
CA ASN A 91 -18.68 6.01 3.24
C ASN A 91 -18.75 4.49 3.41
N SER A 92 -17.72 3.88 4.00
CA SER A 92 -17.66 2.44 4.26
C SER A 92 -17.28 2.16 5.70
N ARG A 93 -17.79 1.04 6.24
CA ARG A 93 -17.31 0.47 7.49
C ARG A 93 -16.26 -0.60 7.20
N SER A 94 -15.42 -0.89 8.20
CA SER A 94 -14.47 -2.01 8.12
C SER A 94 -15.22 -3.33 7.97
N ILE A 95 -14.74 -4.20 7.09
CA ILE A 95 -15.25 -5.57 6.92
C ILE A 95 -14.76 -6.53 8.02
N ILE A 96 -13.82 -6.08 8.85
CA ILE A 96 -13.35 -6.82 10.03
C ILE A 96 -13.55 -6.01 11.31
N ASN A 97 -13.89 -6.73 12.39
CA ASN A 97 -14.10 -6.15 13.72
C ASN A 97 -12.87 -6.33 14.63
N GLU A 98 -12.96 -5.83 15.86
CA GLU A 98 -11.85 -5.88 16.84
C GLU A 98 -11.42 -7.31 17.20
N GLN A 99 -12.38 -8.23 17.39
CA GLN A 99 -12.07 -9.63 17.68
C GLN A 99 -11.29 -10.29 16.54
N GLN A 100 -11.67 -10.01 15.29
CA GLN A 100 -10.95 -10.49 14.11
C GLN A 100 -9.57 -9.85 13.98
N ASN A 101 -9.43 -8.55 14.28
CA ASN A 101 -8.12 -7.91 14.33
C ASN A 101 -7.20 -8.59 15.35
N GLN A 102 -7.71 -8.91 16.55
CA GLN A 102 -6.94 -9.64 17.56
C GLN A 102 -6.56 -11.05 17.08
N ALA A 103 -7.50 -11.77 16.45
CA ALA A 103 -7.23 -13.10 15.93
C ALA A 103 -6.17 -13.08 14.83
N LEU A 104 -6.20 -12.10 13.92
CA LEU A 104 -5.18 -11.89 12.88
C LEU A 104 -3.81 -11.57 13.51
N LEU A 105 -3.78 -10.66 14.48
CA LEU A 105 -2.55 -10.27 15.17
C LEU A 105 -1.88 -11.45 15.90
N LEU A 106 -2.69 -12.31 16.54
CA LEU A 106 -2.23 -13.49 17.28
C LEU A 106 -1.99 -14.71 16.38
N GLY A 107 -2.25 -14.61 15.08
CA GLY A 107 -2.12 -15.73 14.12
C GLY A 107 -3.15 -16.85 14.34
N GLN A 108 -4.25 -16.56 15.03
CA GLN A 108 -5.37 -17.47 15.27
C GLN A 108 -6.32 -17.53 14.07
N GLU A 109 -6.32 -16.50 13.23
CA GLU A 109 -7.05 -16.46 11.97
C GLU A 109 -6.05 -16.42 10.80
N LYS A 110 -6.37 -17.13 9.70
CA LYS A 110 -5.55 -17.07 8.50
C LYS A 110 -5.61 -15.66 7.91
N ASN A 111 -4.45 -15.16 7.50
CA ASN A 111 -4.37 -13.88 6.79
C ASN A 111 -5.19 -13.94 5.50
N LYS A 112 -6.00 -12.90 5.28
CA LYS A 112 -6.87 -12.77 4.10
C LYS A 112 -6.15 -12.03 3.00
N VAL A 113 -6.22 -12.54 1.77
CA VAL A 113 -5.83 -11.78 0.58
C VAL A 113 -6.98 -10.87 0.18
N VAL A 114 -6.69 -9.61 -0.08
CA VAL A 114 -7.68 -8.60 -0.44
C VAL A 114 -7.26 -7.84 -1.70
N ALA A 115 -8.26 -7.42 -2.48
CA ALA A 115 -8.11 -6.47 -3.57
C ALA A 115 -9.02 -5.26 -3.32
N PHE A 116 -8.66 -4.14 -3.95
CA PHE A 116 -9.36 -2.88 -3.84
C PHE A 116 -9.75 -2.37 -5.21
N ASP A 117 -10.95 -1.79 -5.30
CA ASP A 117 -11.45 -1.21 -6.54
C ASP A 117 -11.12 0.29 -6.58
N ASP A 118 -10.83 0.79 -7.78
CA ASP A 118 -10.49 2.21 -8.06
C ASP A 118 -9.41 2.81 -7.14
N LEU A 119 -8.32 2.07 -6.96
CA LEU A 119 -7.21 2.49 -6.12
C LEU A 119 -6.59 3.80 -6.64
N SER A 120 -6.52 4.80 -5.79
CA SER A 120 -5.94 6.12 -6.09
C SER A 120 -4.97 6.55 -5.00
N HIS A 121 -3.83 7.12 -5.39
CA HIS A 121 -2.87 7.71 -4.46
C HIS A 121 -3.24 9.15 -4.14
N TRP A 122 -3.03 9.53 -2.89
CA TRP A 122 -3.06 10.92 -2.46
C TRP A 122 -1.76 11.25 -1.74
N TYR A 123 -1.31 12.48 -1.94
CA TYR A 123 -0.14 13.04 -1.29
C TYR A 123 -0.47 14.45 -0.78
N PHE A 124 -0.33 14.67 0.52
CA PHE A 124 -0.60 15.95 1.15
C PHE A 124 0.25 16.14 2.40
N ASN A 125 0.83 17.33 2.58
CA ASN A 125 1.65 17.68 3.76
C ASN A 125 2.72 16.64 4.14
N ASN A 126 3.48 16.13 3.15
CA ASN A 126 4.50 15.08 3.34
C ASN A 126 3.97 13.75 3.89
N ALA A 127 2.66 13.54 3.87
CA ALA A 127 2.01 12.27 4.12
C ALA A 127 1.38 11.76 2.84
N GLU A 128 1.37 10.45 2.67
CA GLU A 128 0.68 9.80 1.57
C GLU A 128 -0.17 8.64 2.06
N GLY A 129 -1.04 8.20 1.18
CA GLY A 129 -1.77 6.96 1.34
C GLY A 129 -2.58 6.64 0.10
N LEU A 130 -3.43 5.65 0.26
CA LEU A 130 -4.28 5.16 -0.81
C LEU A 130 -5.75 5.35 -0.43
N SER A 131 -6.56 5.66 -1.43
CA SER A 131 -8.01 5.59 -1.35
C SER A 131 -8.52 4.54 -2.32
N ALA A 132 -9.66 3.94 -2.00
CA ALA A 132 -10.35 2.98 -2.85
C ALA A 132 -11.86 3.19 -2.75
N SER A 133 -12.61 2.67 -3.72
CA SER A 133 -14.08 2.68 -3.71
C SER A 133 -14.67 1.48 -2.96
N ASN A 134 -13.96 0.35 -2.95
CA ASN A 134 -14.43 -0.90 -2.34
C ASN A 134 -13.26 -1.84 -1.98
N ILE A 135 -13.55 -2.86 -1.15
CA ILE A 135 -12.64 -3.94 -0.78
C ILE A 135 -13.29 -5.31 -1.06
N ARG A 136 -12.51 -6.25 -1.59
CA ARG A 136 -12.93 -7.63 -1.84
C ARG A 136 -11.96 -8.60 -1.17
N ILE A 137 -12.47 -9.53 -0.37
CA ILE A 137 -11.69 -10.70 0.06
C ILE A 137 -11.61 -11.66 -1.12
N LEU A 138 -10.40 -12.07 -1.47
CA LEU A 138 -10.16 -13.05 -2.52
C LEU A 138 -10.03 -14.44 -1.90
N ASP A 139 -10.67 -15.43 -2.52
CA ASP A 139 -10.48 -16.85 -2.18
C ASP A 139 -9.18 -17.35 -2.82
N LEU A 140 -8.06 -16.83 -2.33
CA LEU A 140 -6.71 -17.13 -2.81
C LEU A 140 -5.79 -17.36 -1.62
N THR A 141 -4.84 -18.28 -1.78
CA THR A 141 -3.74 -18.40 -0.83
C THR A 141 -2.78 -17.22 -1.02
N PRO A 142 -2.05 -16.79 0.02
CA PRO A 142 -1.00 -15.79 -0.14
C PRO A 142 0.03 -16.20 -1.21
N GLN A 143 0.39 -17.48 -1.28
CA GLN A 143 1.37 -18.00 -2.24
C GLN A 143 0.90 -17.89 -3.70
N ASP A 144 -0.40 -18.05 -3.95
CA ASP A 144 -0.96 -17.88 -5.29
C ASP A 144 -1.08 -16.41 -5.66
N ALA A 145 -1.45 -15.56 -4.69
CA ALA A 145 -1.55 -14.12 -4.90
C ALA A 145 -0.19 -13.44 -5.17
N MET A 146 0.92 -14.01 -4.69
CA MET A 146 2.29 -13.54 -4.98
C MET A 146 2.70 -13.66 -6.47
N LYS A 147 1.89 -14.35 -7.28
CA LYS A 147 2.19 -14.63 -8.71
C LYS A 147 1.33 -13.81 -9.68
N LEU A 148 0.37 -13.04 -9.19
CA LEU A 148 -0.58 -12.22 -9.97
C LEU A 148 -0.02 -10.84 -10.31
#